data_AF-A0A2P6W7P4-F1
#
_entry.id   AF-A0A2P6W7P4-F1
#
_cell.length_a   1.000
_cell.length_b   1.000
_cell.length_c   1.000
_cell.angle_alpha   90.00
_cell.angle_beta   90.00
_cell.angle_gamma   90.00
#
_symmetry.space_group_name_H-M   'P 1'
#
loop_
_entity.id
_entity.type
_entity.pdbx_description
1 polymer ?
#
loop_
_entity_poly.entity_id
_entity_poly.type
_entity_poly.pdbx_seq_one_letter_code
_entity_poly.pdbx_strand_id
1 'polypeptide(L)'
;MKALFFEPHDDDLIIGAGGTVIQMLEQGWEVRTVQMTDCRHGSTEIDPEELVKIRKEEKEGEIEFLGIECDFLDFEDGSLRELAEENPEKALEEIKNRLQDFRPDVVFMPGLDEGHPDHRGTHLLVSQAVDETGLEVLKISYLVWQLPFLEGENRIEKVLEVEVGEEVYEEKLHGSNNEISEALGMS
;
A
#
# COMPACT_ATOMS: atom_id res chain seq x y z
N MET A 1 -18.34 -5.77 4.68
CA MET A 1 -17.62 -4.48 4.82
C MET A 1 -16.59 -4.41 3.71
N LYS A 2 -16.17 -3.21 3.34
CA LYS A 2 -15.24 -2.95 2.24
C LYS A 2 -13.99 -2.24 2.75
N ALA A 3 -12.82 -2.79 2.45
CA ALA A 3 -11.54 -2.20 2.79
C ALA A 3 -10.74 -1.86 1.53
N LEU A 4 -10.30 -0.61 1.42
CA LEU A 4 -9.43 -0.15 0.33
C LEU A 4 -8.05 0.19 0.89
N PHE A 5 -7.03 -0.47 0.36
CA PHE A 5 -5.64 -0.21 0.71
C PHE A 5 -5.01 0.66 -0.36
N PHE A 6 -4.26 1.68 0.05
CA PHE A 6 -3.37 2.44 -0.82
C PHE A 6 -1.95 2.10 -0.44
N GLU A 7 -1.17 1.68 -1.41
CA GLU A 7 0.22 1.25 -1.23
C GLU A 7 1.14 2.02 -2.19
N PRO A 8 2.15 2.72 -1.67
CA PRO A 8 3.16 3.39 -2.49
C PRO A 8 3.83 2.42 -3.48
N HIS A 9 4.28 1.28 -2.97
CA HIS A 9 5.05 0.27 -3.69
C HIS A 9 4.36 -1.10 -3.65
N ASP A 10 4.80 -2.01 -4.51
CA ASP A 10 4.19 -3.32 -4.75
C ASP A 10 4.15 -4.23 -3.50
N ASP A 11 5.15 -4.12 -2.63
CA ASP A 11 5.37 -4.99 -1.44
C ASP A 11 4.77 -4.42 -0.13
N ASP A 12 4.38 -3.15 -0.13
CA ASP A 12 3.94 -2.42 1.06
C ASP A 12 2.71 -3.05 1.72
N LEU A 13 1.74 -3.54 0.92
CA LEU A 13 0.54 -4.19 1.42
C LEU A 13 0.89 -5.46 2.20
N ILE A 14 1.61 -6.40 1.59
CA ILE A 14 1.91 -7.68 2.23
C ILE A 14 2.79 -7.46 3.46
N ILE A 15 3.80 -6.58 3.38
CA ILE A 15 4.74 -6.31 4.48
C ILE A 15 4.02 -5.63 5.64
N GLY A 16 3.33 -4.53 5.36
CA GLY A 16 2.72 -3.67 6.38
C GLY A 16 1.41 -4.21 6.94
N ALA A 17 0.59 -4.86 6.09
CA ALA A 17 -0.79 -5.19 6.42
C ALA A 17 -1.26 -6.59 5.97
N GLY A 18 -0.41 -7.44 5.39
CA GLY A 18 -0.82 -8.74 4.83
C GLY A 18 -1.62 -9.63 5.80
N GLY A 19 -1.17 -9.74 7.06
CA GLY A 19 -1.91 -10.51 8.08
C GLY A 19 -3.29 -9.92 8.40
N THR A 20 -3.45 -8.60 8.34
CA THR A 20 -4.75 -7.93 8.49
C THR A 20 -5.65 -8.20 7.29
N VAL A 21 -5.10 -8.17 6.07
CA VAL A 21 -5.84 -8.50 4.84
C VAL A 21 -6.40 -9.92 4.91
N ILE A 22 -5.56 -10.91 5.25
CA ILE A 22 -5.99 -12.31 5.38
C ILE A 22 -7.13 -12.43 6.39
N GLN A 23 -7.00 -11.83 7.58
CA GLN A 23 -8.08 -11.88 8.59
C GLN A 23 -9.37 -11.18 8.14
N MET A 24 -9.27 -10.09 7.38
CA MET A 24 -10.46 -9.43 6.80
C MET A 24 -11.15 -10.34 5.78
N LEU A 25 -10.39 -11.01 4.93
CA LEU A 25 -10.91 -11.95 3.93
C LEU A 25 -11.59 -13.16 4.60
N GLU A 26 -11.00 -13.74 5.65
CA GLU A 26 -11.60 -14.82 6.44
C GLU A 26 -12.95 -14.41 7.07
N GLN A 27 -13.08 -13.14 7.42
CA GLN A 27 -14.31 -12.55 7.95
C GLN A 27 -15.32 -12.14 6.86
N GLY A 28 -15.02 -12.41 5.58
CA GLY A 28 -15.90 -12.11 4.44
C GLY A 28 -15.95 -10.63 4.06
N TRP A 29 -14.89 -9.87 4.33
CA TRP A 29 -14.76 -8.52 3.82
C TRP A 29 -14.40 -8.54 2.34
N GLU A 30 -14.85 -7.52 1.61
CA GLU A 30 -14.38 -7.24 0.25
C GLU A 30 -13.15 -6.34 0.37
N VAL A 31 -12.00 -6.81 -0.09
CA VAL A 31 -10.73 -6.10 0.00
C VAL A 31 -10.22 -5.79 -1.40
N ARG A 32 -9.78 -4.55 -1.61
CA ARG A 32 -9.11 -4.09 -2.84
C ARG A 32 -7.88 -3.26 -2.46
N THR A 33 -6.86 -3.26 -3.31
CA THR A 33 -5.69 -2.39 -3.16
C THR A 33 -5.51 -1.45 -4.35
N VAL A 34 -4.73 -0.39 -4.15
CA VAL A 34 -4.37 0.61 -5.15
C VAL A 34 -2.87 0.86 -5.05
N GLN A 35 -2.12 0.39 -6.04
CA GLN A 35 -0.69 0.67 -6.15
C GLN A 35 -0.48 2.04 -6.76
N MET A 36 0.23 2.90 -6.02
CA MET A 36 0.40 4.31 -6.37
C MET A 36 1.49 4.50 -7.42
N THR A 37 2.65 3.86 -7.26
CA THR A 37 3.80 4.06 -8.14
C THR A 37 4.05 2.87 -9.05
N ASP A 38 4.94 3.05 -10.03
CA ASP A 38 5.43 1.99 -10.90
C ASP A 38 6.67 1.26 -10.38
N CYS A 39 7.18 1.62 -9.19
CA CYS A 39 8.27 0.93 -8.48
C CYS A 39 9.60 0.85 -9.29
N ARG A 40 9.78 1.75 -10.26
CA ARG A 40 10.91 1.73 -11.22
C ARG A 40 12.29 1.96 -10.59
N HIS A 41 12.38 2.35 -9.33
CA HIS A 41 13.64 2.67 -8.63
C HIS A 41 13.92 1.77 -7.43
N GLY A 42 13.18 0.67 -7.27
CA GLY A 42 13.40 -0.36 -6.25
C GLY A 42 14.68 -1.21 -6.43
N SER A 43 15.43 -1.04 -7.52
CA SER A 43 16.71 -1.73 -7.76
C SER A 43 17.73 -0.80 -8.41
N THR A 44 19.00 -0.98 -8.08
CA THR A 44 20.14 -0.29 -8.73
C THR A 44 20.84 -1.14 -9.78
N GLU A 45 20.46 -2.42 -9.90
CA GLU A 45 21.10 -3.40 -10.78
C GLU A 45 20.25 -3.73 -12.01
N ILE A 46 18.94 -3.49 -11.96
CA ILE A 46 17.96 -3.78 -13.02
C ILE A 46 17.58 -2.47 -13.71
N ASP A 47 17.43 -2.52 -15.03
CA ASP A 47 16.94 -1.38 -15.83
C ASP A 47 15.53 -0.96 -15.36
N PRO A 48 15.24 0.34 -15.17
CA PRO A 48 13.96 0.78 -14.62
C PRO A 48 12.74 0.25 -15.37
N GLU A 49 12.77 0.27 -16.71
CA GLU A 49 11.66 -0.20 -17.56
C GLU A 49 11.48 -1.72 -17.53
N GLU A 50 12.55 -2.47 -17.27
CA GLU A 50 12.48 -3.90 -16.98
C GLU A 50 11.91 -4.14 -15.58
N LEU A 51 12.36 -3.37 -14.60
CA LEU A 51 11.91 -3.48 -13.20
C LEU A 51 10.41 -3.22 -13.05
N VAL A 52 9.84 -2.23 -13.75
CA VAL A 52 8.37 -1.98 -13.72
C VAL A 52 7.59 -3.24 -14.10
N LYS A 53 8.08 -4.03 -15.07
CA LYS A 53 7.40 -5.25 -15.51
C LYS A 53 7.50 -6.35 -14.46
N ILE A 54 8.70 -6.54 -13.91
CA ILE A 54 8.95 -7.52 -12.84
C ILE A 54 8.05 -7.22 -11.64
N ARG A 55 8.04 -5.97 -11.17
CA ARG A 55 7.24 -5.52 -10.02
C ARG A 55 5.75 -5.68 -10.25
N LYS A 56 5.30 -5.48 -11.49
CA LYS A 56 3.91 -5.73 -11.85
C LYS A 56 3.57 -7.23 -11.83
N GLU A 57 4.46 -8.10 -12.32
CA GLU A 57 4.28 -9.55 -12.28
C GLU A 57 4.26 -10.06 -10.82
N GLU A 58 5.17 -9.56 -9.98
CA GLU A 58 5.21 -9.82 -8.53
C GLU A 58 3.88 -9.43 -7.88
N LYS A 59 3.38 -8.21 -8.17
CA LYS A 59 2.09 -7.73 -7.67
C LYS A 59 0.91 -8.58 -8.13
N GLU A 60 0.91 -8.98 -9.40
CA GLU A 60 -0.13 -9.85 -9.96
C GLU A 60 -0.15 -11.21 -9.25
N GLY A 61 1.02 -11.75 -8.88
CA GLY A 61 1.14 -12.96 -8.06
C GLY A 61 0.59 -12.79 -6.64
N GLU A 62 0.89 -11.67 -5.97
CA GLU A 62 0.38 -11.38 -4.62
C GLU A 62 -1.15 -11.27 -4.61
N ILE A 63 -1.74 -10.53 -5.55
CA ILE A 63 -3.21 -10.38 -5.60
C ILE A 63 -3.92 -11.68 -6.00
N GLU A 64 -3.30 -12.54 -6.83
CA GLU A 64 -3.83 -13.87 -7.12
C GLU A 64 -3.80 -14.75 -5.87
N PHE A 65 -2.70 -14.72 -5.11
CA PHE A 65 -2.55 -15.45 -3.86
C PHE A 65 -3.61 -15.03 -2.82
N LEU A 66 -3.79 -13.73 -2.62
CA LEU A 66 -4.77 -13.19 -1.66
C LEU A 66 -6.21 -13.27 -2.19
N GLY A 67 -6.42 -13.42 -3.50
CA GLY A 67 -7.75 -13.42 -4.12
C GLY A 67 -8.42 -12.04 -4.09
N ILE A 68 -7.66 -10.96 -4.27
CA ILE A 68 -8.12 -9.56 -4.26
C ILE A 68 -7.90 -8.88 -5.62
N GLU A 69 -8.41 -7.65 -5.78
CA GLU A 69 -8.16 -6.81 -6.96
C GLU A 69 -7.16 -5.68 -6.64
N CYS A 70 -6.38 -5.25 -7.65
CA CYS A 70 -5.49 -4.09 -7.58
C CYS A 70 -5.73 -3.12 -8.74
N ASP A 71 -5.88 -1.83 -8.41
CA ASP A 71 -5.81 -0.73 -9.38
C ASP A 71 -4.39 -0.14 -9.42
N PHE A 72 -3.80 -0.01 -10.60
CA PHE A 72 -2.47 0.59 -10.79
C PHE A 72 -2.60 2.04 -11.27
N LEU A 73 -1.93 2.99 -10.60
CA LEU A 73 -1.95 4.41 -10.97
C LEU A 73 -0.70 4.89 -11.73
N ASP A 74 0.37 4.08 -11.71
CA ASP A 74 1.61 4.29 -12.49
C ASP A 74 2.25 5.67 -12.29
N PHE A 75 2.17 6.27 -11.09
CA PHE A 75 2.99 7.45 -10.78
C PHE A 75 4.47 7.06 -10.71
N GLU A 76 5.36 8.00 -11.00
CA GLU A 76 6.79 7.70 -10.98
C GLU A 76 7.25 7.44 -9.53
N ASP A 77 7.94 6.33 -9.32
CA ASP A 77 8.58 6.00 -8.04
C ASP A 77 9.47 7.15 -7.54
N GLY A 78 9.29 7.55 -6.27
CA GLY A 78 9.96 8.67 -5.62
C GLY A 78 9.25 10.03 -5.74
N SER A 79 8.18 10.14 -6.54
CA SER A 79 7.56 11.43 -6.88
C SER A 79 6.37 11.86 -6.02
N LEU A 80 5.77 10.97 -5.22
CA LEU A 80 4.45 11.22 -4.63
C LEU A 80 4.44 12.39 -3.64
N ARG A 81 5.56 12.62 -2.93
CA ARG A 81 5.64 13.76 -2.01
C ARG A 81 5.61 15.09 -2.75
N GLU A 82 6.38 15.21 -3.83
CA GLU A 82 6.42 16.42 -4.65
C GLU A 82 5.07 16.64 -5.33
N LEU A 83 4.45 15.57 -5.86
CA LEU A 83 3.09 15.64 -6.41
C LEU A 83 2.09 16.17 -5.38
N ALA A 84 2.14 15.68 -4.13
CA ALA A 84 1.25 16.14 -3.07
C ALA A 84 1.41 17.64 -2.74
N GLU A 85 2.64 18.17 -2.83
CA GLU A 85 2.94 19.56 -2.45
C GLU A 85 2.76 20.56 -3.60
N GLU A 86 3.08 20.16 -4.82
CA GLU A 86 3.21 21.09 -5.94
C GLU A 86 2.14 20.92 -7.02
N ASN A 87 1.75 19.67 -7.35
CA ASN A 87 0.84 19.39 -8.48
C ASN A 87 -0.08 18.17 -8.21
N PRO A 88 -0.98 18.25 -7.21
CA PRO A 88 -1.71 17.07 -6.72
C PRO A 88 -2.93 16.71 -7.58
N GLU A 89 -3.33 17.54 -8.54
CA GLU A 89 -4.67 17.49 -9.16
C GLU A 89 -4.96 16.15 -9.81
N LYS A 90 -4.02 15.60 -10.59
CA LYS A 90 -4.17 14.31 -11.27
C LYS A 90 -4.24 13.17 -10.27
N ALA A 91 -3.35 13.16 -9.27
CA ALA A 91 -3.34 12.12 -8.24
C ALA A 91 -4.63 12.13 -7.40
N LEU A 92 -5.08 13.32 -7.00
CA LEU A 92 -6.36 13.47 -6.29
C LEU A 92 -7.53 13.00 -7.13
N GLU A 93 -7.57 13.31 -8.43
CA GLU A 93 -8.64 12.84 -9.32
C GLU A 93 -8.69 11.31 -9.39
N GLU A 94 -7.55 10.65 -9.65
CA GLU A 94 -7.47 9.19 -9.70
C GLU A 94 -7.87 8.54 -8.37
N ILE A 95 -7.35 9.03 -7.24
CA ILE A 95 -7.69 8.50 -5.90
C ILE A 95 -9.19 8.68 -5.63
N LYS A 96 -9.77 9.86 -5.93
CA LYS A 96 -11.21 10.11 -5.76
C LYS A 96 -12.04 9.18 -6.63
N ASN A 97 -11.60 8.87 -7.84
CA ASN A 97 -12.30 7.92 -8.71
C ASN A 97 -12.33 6.51 -8.08
N ARG A 98 -11.21 6.02 -7.51
CA ARG A 98 -11.18 4.72 -6.82
C ARG A 98 -12.05 4.69 -5.57
N LEU A 99 -12.01 5.77 -4.77
CA LEU A 99 -12.87 5.91 -3.60
C LEU A 99 -14.36 5.90 -3.97
N GLN A 100 -14.75 6.60 -5.04
CA GLN A 100 -16.15 6.69 -5.47
C GLN A 100 -16.65 5.41 -6.15
N ASP A 101 -15.80 4.72 -6.90
CA ASP A 101 -16.10 3.42 -7.51
C ASP A 101 -16.32 2.34 -6.45
N PHE A 102 -15.34 2.18 -5.56
CA PHE A 102 -15.34 1.08 -4.60
C PHE A 102 -16.24 1.34 -3.37
N ARG A 103 -16.37 2.61 -2.96
CA ARG A 103 -17.09 3.08 -1.76
C ARG A 103 -16.70 2.30 -0.48
N PRO A 104 -15.43 2.38 -0.04
CA PRO A 104 -14.95 1.64 1.12
C PRO A 104 -15.60 2.10 2.43
N ASP A 105 -15.71 1.19 3.40
CA ASP A 105 -16.03 1.50 4.80
C ASP A 105 -14.77 1.94 5.57
N VAL A 106 -13.60 1.41 5.16
CA VAL A 106 -12.29 1.70 5.74
C VAL A 106 -11.24 1.89 4.65
N VAL A 107 -10.37 2.88 4.83
CA VAL A 107 -9.22 3.15 3.97
C VAL A 107 -7.94 2.98 4.78
N PHE A 108 -7.01 2.22 4.21
CA PHE A 108 -5.66 2.01 4.72
C PHE A 108 -4.66 2.79 3.86
N MET A 109 -3.70 3.44 4.51
CA MET A 109 -2.62 4.17 3.85
C MET A 109 -1.38 4.16 4.77
N PRO A 110 -0.18 4.47 4.27
CA PRO A 110 0.99 4.58 5.13
C PRO A 110 0.86 5.66 6.22
N GLY A 111 1.68 5.56 7.26
CA GLY A 111 1.81 6.61 8.29
C GLY A 111 2.38 7.92 7.73
N LEU A 112 1.96 9.06 8.29
CA LEU A 112 2.51 10.38 7.92
C LEU A 112 3.98 10.55 8.34
N ASP A 113 4.40 9.79 9.34
CA ASP A 113 5.73 9.76 9.94
C ASP A 113 6.65 8.66 9.36
N GLU A 114 6.24 8.05 8.24
CA GLU A 114 7.05 7.07 7.52
C GLU A 114 8.36 7.65 6.98
N GLY A 115 9.40 6.82 6.89
CA GLY A 115 10.74 7.20 6.45
C GLY A 115 10.80 7.57 4.96
N HIS A 116 10.02 6.89 4.12
CA HIS A 116 10.03 7.08 2.68
C HIS A 116 9.17 8.29 2.25
N PRO A 117 9.65 9.15 1.32
CA PRO A 117 8.86 10.28 0.82
C PRO A 117 7.54 9.86 0.20
N ASP A 118 7.50 8.75 -0.56
CA ASP A 118 6.26 8.31 -1.20
C ASP A 118 5.20 7.87 -0.21
N HIS A 119 5.60 7.24 0.90
CA HIS A 119 4.65 6.88 1.97
C HIS A 119 3.96 8.13 2.52
N ARG A 120 4.75 9.18 2.80
CA ARG A 120 4.21 10.48 3.25
C ARG A 120 3.37 11.15 2.17
N GLY A 121 3.76 11.04 0.90
CA GLY A 121 3.01 11.54 -0.26
C GLY A 121 1.64 10.87 -0.38
N THR A 122 1.59 9.54 -0.37
CA THR A 122 0.37 8.73 -0.36
C THR A 122 -0.53 9.11 0.80
N HIS A 123 0.00 9.24 2.01
CA HIS A 123 -0.78 9.66 3.18
C HIS A 123 -1.48 11.01 2.95
N LEU A 124 -0.74 12.01 2.44
CA LEU A 124 -1.29 13.35 2.18
C LEU A 124 -2.37 13.31 1.11
N LEU A 125 -2.08 12.69 -0.03
CA LEU A 125 -2.98 12.62 -1.18
C LEU A 125 -4.28 11.87 -0.84
N VAL A 126 -4.17 10.71 -0.20
CA VAL A 126 -5.34 9.90 0.19
C VAL A 126 -6.17 10.60 1.25
N SER A 127 -5.53 11.18 2.28
CA SER A 127 -6.24 11.94 3.31
C SER A 127 -7.04 13.11 2.72
N GLN A 128 -6.41 13.88 1.83
CA GLN A 128 -7.06 15.00 1.15
C GLN A 128 -8.21 14.51 0.25
N ALA A 129 -7.98 13.45 -0.54
CA ALA A 129 -9.00 12.91 -1.43
C ALA A 129 -10.24 12.42 -0.66
N VAL A 130 -10.06 11.69 0.44
CA VAL A 130 -11.17 11.25 1.31
C VAL A 130 -11.96 12.45 1.80
N ASP A 131 -11.29 13.47 2.33
CA ASP A 131 -11.94 14.67 2.86
C ASP A 131 -12.70 15.45 1.76
N GLU A 132 -12.17 15.50 0.53
CA GLU A 132 -12.82 16.15 -0.62
C GLU A 132 -14.03 15.36 -1.17
N THR A 133 -14.04 14.02 -1.05
CA THR A 133 -15.19 13.22 -1.49
C THR A 133 -16.40 13.34 -0.56
N GLY A 134 -16.18 13.67 0.71
CA GLY A 134 -17.22 13.69 1.74
C GLY A 134 -17.78 12.30 2.10
N LEU A 135 -17.08 11.22 1.74
CA LEU A 135 -17.44 9.86 2.18
C LEU A 135 -17.17 9.71 3.68
N GLU A 136 -18.09 9.05 4.39
CA GLU A 136 -17.86 8.64 5.79
C GLU A 136 -17.04 7.35 5.82
N VAL A 137 -15.72 7.49 5.91
CA VAL A 137 -14.76 6.37 5.86
C VAL A 137 -13.84 6.42 7.08
N LEU A 138 -13.56 5.26 7.68
CA LEU A 138 -12.53 5.15 8.70
C LEU A 138 -11.14 5.16 8.05
N LYS A 139 -10.28 6.12 8.42
CA LYS A 139 -8.88 6.20 7.97
C LYS A 139 -7.98 5.45 8.96
N ILE A 140 -7.20 4.48 8.48
CA ILE A 140 -6.22 3.71 9.26
C ILE A 140 -4.84 3.85 8.62
N SER A 141 -3.83 4.10 9.44
CA SER A 141 -2.44 4.09 8.98
C SER A 141 -1.74 2.77 9.32
N TYR A 142 -1.02 2.20 8.37
CA TYR A 142 -0.12 1.05 8.57
C TYR A 142 1.35 1.48 8.39
N LEU A 143 2.27 0.61 8.83
CA LEU A 143 3.69 0.91 8.96
C LEU A 143 4.55 -0.10 8.20
N VAL A 144 5.55 0.40 7.48
CA VAL A 144 6.55 -0.40 6.74
C VAL A 144 7.98 0.06 7.08
N TRP A 145 8.29 1.37 6.95
CA TRP A 145 9.66 1.90 7.08
C TRP A 145 9.95 2.62 8.41
N GLN A 146 9.13 2.41 9.45
CA GLN A 146 9.31 3.10 10.73
C GLN A 146 10.53 2.65 11.55
N LEU A 147 11.22 1.56 11.19
CA LEU A 147 12.39 1.07 11.91
C LEU A 147 13.66 1.24 11.06
N PRO A 148 14.72 1.94 11.53
CA PRO A 148 14.95 2.54 12.86
C PRO A 148 14.63 4.05 12.96
N PHE A 149 13.89 4.63 12.02
CA PHE A 149 13.77 6.09 11.84
C PHE A 149 12.73 6.81 12.72
N LEU A 150 12.34 6.21 13.85
CA LEU A 150 11.45 6.84 14.84
C LEU A 150 12.11 8.07 15.50
N GLU A 151 11.88 9.26 14.93
CA GLU A 151 12.14 10.54 15.58
C GLU A 151 10.86 11.38 15.64
N GLY A 152 10.34 11.66 16.84
CA GLY A 152 9.20 12.57 17.05
C GLY A 152 8.27 12.19 18.21
N GLU A 153 7.43 13.13 18.66
CA GLU A 153 6.32 12.82 19.57
C GLU A 153 5.25 12.05 18.78
N ASN A 154 5.14 10.74 19.08
CA ASN A 154 4.17 9.80 18.52
C ASN A 154 2.79 10.44 18.28
N ARG A 155 2.42 10.60 17.00
CA ARG A 155 1.05 10.97 16.58
C ARG A 155 0.15 9.75 16.41
N ILE A 156 0.56 8.60 16.94
CA ILE A 156 -0.28 7.40 16.96
C ILE A 156 -1.31 7.58 18.07
N GLU A 157 -2.52 8.01 17.70
CA GLU A 157 -3.62 8.20 18.65
C GLU A 157 -4.08 6.87 19.26
N LYS A 158 -3.99 5.77 18.49
CA LYS A 158 -4.33 4.42 18.93
C LYS A 158 -3.60 3.37 18.08
N VAL A 159 -2.92 2.43 18.73
CA VAL A 159 -2.37 1.24 18.09
C VAL A 159 -3.44 0.15 18.10
N LEU A 160 -3.72 -0.43 16.93
CA LEU A 160 -4.46 -1.68 16.81
C LEU A 160 -3.45 -2.79 16.59
N GLU A 161 -3.13 -3.52 17.65
CA GLU A 161 -2.39 -4.77 17.52
C GLU A 161 -3.36 -5.85 17.05
N VAL A 162 -3.10 -6.38 15.86
CA VAL A 162 -3.84 -7.52 15.31
C VAL A 162 -2.99 -8.75 15.61
N GLU A 163 -3.43 -9.60 16.54
CA GLU A 163 -2.78 -10.89 16.75
C GLU A 163 -2.93 -11.72 15.48
N VAL A 164 -1.79 -12.11 14.91
CA VAL A 164 -1.72 -13.00 13.76
C VAL A 164 -1.43 -14.40 14.30
N GLY A 165 -2.35 -15.34 14.11
CA GLY A 165 -2.13 -16.74 14.47
C GLY A 165 -0.98 -17.34 13.64
N GLU A 166 -0.38 -18.44 14.11
CA GLU A 166 0.77 -19.07 13.44
C GLU A 166 0.51 -19.36 11.95
N GLU A 167 -0.70 -19.83 11.61
CA GLU A 167 -1.09 -20.14 10.23
C GLU A 167 -1.08 -18.90 9.31
N VAL A 168 -1.74 -17.81 9.75
CA VAL A 168 -1.76 -16.54 9.00
C VAL A 168 -0.37 -15.92 8.92
N TYR A 169 0.49 -16.15 9.92
CA TYR A 169 1.88 -15.69 9.88
C TYR A 169 2.70 -16.41 8.82
N GLU A 170 2.57 -17.74 8.72
CA GLU A 170 3.24 -18.53 7.68
C GLU A 170 2.71 -18.18 6.27
N GLU A 171 1.42 -17.93 6.12
CA GLU A 171 0.84 -17.46 4.85
C GLU A 171 1.37 -16.07 4.45
N LYS A 172 1.45 -15.15 5.41
CA LYS A 172 2.08 -13.84 5.19
C LYS A 172 3.54 -14.00 4.75
N LEU A 173 4.32 -14.85 5.43
CA LEU A 173 5.71 -15.11 5.06
C LEU A 173 5.82 -15.75 3.67
N HIS A 174 4.88 -16.61 3.28
CA HIS A 174 4.86 -17.19 1.94
C HIS A 174 4.65 -16.10 0.88
N GLY A 175 3.68 -15.21 1.08
CA GLY A 175 3.44 -14.05 0.22
C GLY A 175 4.68 -13.17 0.07
N SER A 176 5.25 -12.72 1.19
CA SER A 176 6.46 -11.86 1.16
C SER A 176 7.69 -12.55 0.58
N ASN A 177 7.85 -13.87 0.76
CA ASN A 177 9.00 -14.59 0.19
C ASN A 177 8.88 -14.80 -1.32
N ASN A 178 7.66 -14.86 -1.88
CA ASN A 178 7.50 -14.90 -3.34
C ASN A 178 8.04 -13.60 -3.96
N GLU A 179 7.71 -12.44 -3.39
CA GLU A 179 8.26 -11.14 -3.79
C GLU A 179 9.79 -11.03 -3.62
N ILE A 180 10.36 -11.62 -2.56
CA ILE A 180 11.81 -11.58 -2.32
C ILE A 180 12.59 -12.59 -3.20
N SER A 181 12.00 -13.74 -3.53
CA SER A 181 12.68 -14.81 -4.27
C SER A 181 12.87 -14.50 -5.76
N GLU A 182 11.94 -13.76 -6.36
CA GLU A 182 12.04 -13.32 -7.75
C GLU A 182 13.00 -12.12 -7.89
N ALA A 183 13.00 -11.19 -6.93
CA ALA A 183 13.94 -10.06 -6.86
C ALA A 183 15.43 -10.46 -6.73
N LEU A 184 15.74 -11.67 -6.23
CA LEU A 184 17.11 -12.16 -6.04
C LEU A 184 17.58 -13.19 -7.09
N GLY A 185 16.74 -13.55 -8.06
CA GLY A 185 17.10 -14.51 -9.12
C GLY A 185 17.52 -15.89 -8.59
N MET A 186 17.00 -16.31 -7.43
CA MET A 186 17.31 -17.61 -6.84
C MET A 186 16.19 -18.61 -7.17
N SER A 187 16.19 -19.14 -8.40
CA SER A 187 15.47 -20.36 -8.78
C SER A 187 16.29 -21.61 -8.50
#